data_AF-A0A329SXB6-F1
#
_entry.id   AF-A0A329SXB6-F1
#
_cell.length_a   1.000
_cell.length_b   1.000
_cell.length_c   1.000
_cell.angle_alpha   90.00
_cell.angle_beta   90.00
_cell.angle_gamma   90.00
#
_symmetry.space_group_name_H-M   'P 1'
#
loop_
_entity.id
_entity.type
_entity.pdbx_description
1 polymer ?
#
loop_
_entity_poly.entity_id
_entity_poly.type
_entity_poly.pdbx_seq_one_letter_code
_entity_poly.pdbx_strand_id
1 'polypeptide(L)' 'MPYLLWGEEFNFAVEVGNICASSALDGDTPYFRRFGERPDVSTLRPWVD' A
#
# COMPACT_ATOMS: atom_id res chain seq x y z
N MET A 1 6.97 18.35 4.44
CA MET A 1 6.18 17.58 5.43
C MET A 1 6.58 18.05 6.84
N PRO A 2 5.63 18.49 7.68
CA PRO A 2 5.90 18.84 9.08
C PRO A 2 6.50 17.64 9.82
N TYR A 3 7.42 17.88 10.76
CA TYR A 3 8.11 16.82 11.51
C TYR A 3 7.16 15.79 12.15
N LEU A 4 5.98 16.25 12.60
CA LEU A 4 4.96 15.44 13.27
C LEU A 4 4.30 14.38 12.37
N LEU A 5 4.34 14.54 11.04
CA LEU A 5 3.64 13.65 10.10
C LEU A 5 4.51 12.51 9.58
N TRP A 6 5.83 12.50 9.85
CA TRP A 6 6.74 11.49 9.30
C TRP A 6 6.37 10.06 9.70
N GLY A 7 5.85 9.86 10.91
CA GLY A 7 5.39 8.54 11.34
C GLY A 7 4.18 8.06 10.54
N GLU A 8 3.20 8.94 10.34
CA GLU A 8 1.99 8.64 9.55
C GLU A 8 2.33 8.41 8.08
N GLU A 9 3.20 9.24 7.52
CA GLU A 9 3.61 9.13 6.12
C GLU A 9 4.47 7.91 5.85
N PHE A 10 5.33 7.51 6.79
CA PHE A 10 6.07 6.25 6.68
C PHE A 10 5.12 5.04 6.72
N ASN A 11 4.15 5.04 7.64
CA ASN A 11 3.14 3.98 7.72
C ASN A 11 2.31 3.90 6.42
N PHE A 12 1.89 5.06 5.90
CA PHE A 12 1.19 5.14 4.62
C PHE A 12 2.03 4.57 3.47
N ALA A 13 3.31 4.94 3.37
CA ALA A 13 4.19 4.43 2.33
C ALA A 13 4.37 2.90 2.40
N VAL A 14 4.48 2.35 3.62
CA VAL A 14 4.57 0.89 3.84
C VAL A 14 3.26 0.20 3.45
N GLU A 15 2.12 0.75 3.84
CA GLU A 15 0.80 0.21 3.50
C GLU A 15 0.61 0.18 1.97
N VAL A 16 0.84 1.30 1.30
CA VAL A 16 0.77 1.41 -0.17
C VAL A 16 1.72 0.42 -0.83
N GLY A 17 2.97 0.32 -0.36
CA GLY A 17 3.95 -0.63 -0.90
C GLY A 17 3.52 -2.09 -0.78
N ASN A 18 2.78 -2.45 0.27
CA ASN A 18 2.30 -3.82 0.49
C ASN A 18 1.08 -4.18 -0.38
N ILE A 19 0.23 -3.20 -0.71
CA ILE A 19 -1.01 -3.43 -1.46
C ILE A 19 -0.88 -3.13 -2.96
N CYS A 20 0.17 -2.42 -3.38
CA CYS A 20 0.48 -2.20 -4.77
C CYS A 20 1.17 -3.41 -5.42
N ALA A 21 0.91 -3.59 -6.72
CA ALA A 21 1.61 -4.56 -7.54
C ALA A 21 3.10 -4.23 -7.61
N SER A 22 3.95 -5.25 -7.51
CA SER A 22 5.40 -5.11 -7.58
C SER A 22 5.96 -5.91 -8.75
N SER A 23 6.86 -5.31 -9.52
CA SER A 23 7.57 -6.00 -10.60
C SER A 23 8.47 -7.12 -10.09
N ALA A 24 8.95 -7.03 -8.85
CA ALA A 24 9.73 -8.08 -8.21
C ALA A 24 8.90 -9.33 -7.89
N LEU A 25 7.57 -9.23 -7.97
CA LEU A 25 6.62 -10.30 -7.67
C LEU A 25 5.77 -10.65 -8.90
N ASP A 26 6.28 -10.44 -10.11
CA ASP A 26 5.58 -10.68 -11.37
C ASP A 26 4.21 -9.96 -11.48
N GLY A 27 4.08 -8.79 -10.83
CA GLY A 27 2.83 -8.02 -10.81
C GLY A 27 1.89 -8.36 -9.65
N ASP A 28 2.24 -9.31 -8.79
CA ASP A 28 1.52 -9.53 -7.53
C ASP A 28 1.83 -8.45 -6.49
N THR A 29 0.98 -8.37 -5.47
CA THR A 29 1.21 -7.52 -4.30
C THR A 29 1.95 -8.31 -3.21
N PRO A 30 2.83 -7.67 -2.42
CA PRO A 30 3.44 -8.31 -1.25
C PRO A 30 2.41 -8.88 -0.27
N TYR A 31 1.28 -8.19 -0.10
CA TYR A 31 0.17 -8.65 0.72
C TYR A 31 -0.40 -9.98 0.22
N PHE A 32 -0.72 -10.07 -1.08
CA PHE A 32 -1.25 -11.29 -1.67
C PHE A 32 -0.27 -12.46 -1.55
N ARG A 33 1.03 -12.23 -1.80
CA ARG A 33 2.05 -13.26 -1.62
C ARG A 33 2.18 -13.76 -0.19
N ARG A 34 1.91 -12.91 0.80
CA ARG A 34 2.00 -13.26 2.23
C ARG A 34 0.77 -13.99 2.75
N PHE A 35 -0.42 -13.56 2.36
CA PHE A 35 -1.68 -14.02 2.96
C PHE A 35 -2.52 -14.90 2.03
N GLY A 36 -2.24 -14.91 0.72
CA GLY A 36 -3.03 -15.65 -0.27
C GLY A 36 -4.40 -15.04 -0.57
N GLU A 37 -4.66 -13.82 -0.08
CA GLU A 37 -5.92 -13.09 -0.27
C GLU A 37 -5.66 -11.68 -0.81
N ARG A 38 -6.70 -11.08 -1.40
CA ARG A 38 -6.60 -9.74 -1.97
C ARG A 38 -6.65 -8.71 -0.83
N PRO A 39 -5.79 -7.68 -0.82
CA PRO A 39 -5.85 -6.62 0.19
C PRO A 39 -7.20 -5.91 0.15
N ASP A 40 -7.75 -5.61 1.33
CA ASP A 40 -8.90 -4.71 1.44
C ASP A 40 -8.45 -3.28 1.12
N VAL A 41 -9.09 -2.71 0.10
CA VAL A 41 -8.82 -1.35 -0.38
C VAL A 41 -10.05 -0.46 -0.27
N SER A 42 -11.07 -0.89 0.47
CA SER A 42 -12.33 -0.15 0.66
C SER A 42 -12.16 1.22 1.29
N THR A 43 -11.08 1.41 2.06
CA THR A 43 -10.72 2.67 2.71
C THR A 43 -9.96 3.63 1.80
N LEU A 44 -9.42 3.15 0.67
CA LEU A 44 -8.72 4.00 -0.30
C LEU A 44 -9.73 4.78 -1.12
N ARG A 45 -9.55 6.09 -1.19
CA ARG A 45 -10.31 6.91 -2.14
C ARG A 45 -9.57 6.96 -3.47
N PRO A 46 -10.23 6.63 -4.60
CA PRO A 46 -9.65 6.92 -5.89
C PRO A 46 -9.46 8.43 -6.02
N TRP A 47 -8.33 8.83 -6.61
CA TRP A 47 -8.14 10.22 -7.02
C TRP A 47 -9.17 10.53 -8.11
N VAL A 48 -9.98 11.56 -7.89
CA VAL A 48 -10.97 12.04 -8.87
C VAL A 48 -10.49 13.42 -9.30
N ASP A 49 -10.13 13.55 -10.58
CA ASP A 49 -9.80 14.83 -11.21
C ASP A 49 -11.04 15.73 -11.39
#